data_AF-A0A2N0XYP6-F1
#
_entry.id   AF-A0A2N0XYP6-F1
#
_cell.length_a   1.000
_cell.length_b   1.000
_cell.length_c   1.000
_cell.angle_alpha   90.00
_cell.angle_beta   90.00
_cell.angle_gamma   90.00
#
_symmetry.space_group_name_H-M   'P 1'
#
loop_
_entity.id
_entity.type
_entity.pdbx_description
1 polymer ?
#
loop_
_entity_poly.entity_id
_entity_poly.type
_entity_poly.pdbx_seq_one_letter_code
_entity_poly.pdbx_strand_id
1 'polypeptide(L)'
;MIRKNRCKKRNSHPKGMTLLEVLVAVSIIAIFAAVVYPSLNDYVYKGHRKQAMADMIRIQLTMEQAYNNGYSWSNILSGSTCIICDTSDDRYAFAVTSAGGYTITATPKSDKGQNSDSCGTLTVKADGTNMPKVCW
;
A
#
# COMPACT_ATOMS: atom_id res chain seq x y z
N MET A 1 -38.95 -34.79 -57.96
CA MET A 1 -37.48 -34.94 -58.01
C MET A 1 -36.83 -33.87 -57.15
N ILE A 2 -36.22 -34.23 -56.01
CA ILE A 2 -35.59 -33.27 -55.08
C ILE A 2 -34.07 -33.29 -55.31
N ARG A 3 -33.50 -32.16 -55.74
CA ARG A 3 -32.04 -32.00 -55.90
C ARG A 3 -31.40 -31.82 -54.51
N LYS A 4 -30.61 -32.79 -54.07
CA LYS A 4 -29.72 -32.65 -52.90
C LYS A 4 -28.46 -31.89 -53.31
N ASN A 5 -28.41 -30.59 -53.04
CA ASN A 5 -27.18 -29.80 -53.16
C ASN A 5 -26.28 -30.13 -51.95
N ARG A 6 -25.15 -30.81 -52.18
CA ARG A 6 -24.16 -31.10 -51.12
C ARG A 6 -23.34 -29.84 -50.82
N CYS A 7 -23.53 -29.24 -49.65
CA CYS A 7 -22.65 -28.18 -49.15
C CYS A 7 -21.22 -28.71 -49.01
N LYS A 8 -20.28 -28.07 -49.71
CA LYS A 8 -18.86 -28.41 -49.66
C LYS A 8 -18.30 -27.95 -48.31
N LYS A 9 -17.93 -28.90 -47.45
CA LYS A 9 -17.27 -28.61 -46.16
C LYS A 9 -15.97 -27.85 -46.44
N ARG A 10 -15.85 -26.60 -45.96
CA ARG A 10 -14.64 -25.80 -46.09
C ARG A 10 -13.64 -26.28 -45.06
N ASN A 11 -12.60 -27.01 -45.48
CA ASN A 11 -11.47 -27.36 -44.62
C ASN A 11 -10.65 -26.09 -44.33
N SER A 12 -11.00 -25.35 -43.29
CA SER A 12 -10.10 -24.35 -42.71
C SER A 12 -9.15 -25.07 -41.76
N HIS A 13 -7.91 -25.31 -42.21
CA HIS A 13 -6.84 -25.67 -41.29
C HIS A 13 -6.59 -24.48 -40.34
N PRO A 14 -6.53 -24.68 -39.02
CA PRO A 14 -6.08 -23.64 -38.12
C PRO A 14 -4.66 -23.24 -38.54
N LYS A 15 -4.44 -21.96 -38.82
CA LYS A 15 -3.10 -21.44 -39.10
C LYS A 15 -2.32 -21.50 -37.78
N GLY A 16 -1.15 -22.13 -37.81
CA GLY A 16 -0.23 -22.14 -36.67
C GLY A 16 0.38 -20.76 -36.47
N MET A 17 0.75 -20.45 -35.22
CA MET A 17 1.44 -19.22 -34.86
C MET A 17 2.92 -19.32 -35.24
N THR A 18 3.49 -18.24 -35.77
CA THR A 18 4.92 -18.23 -36.09
C THR A 18 5.75 -17.86 -34.86
N LEU A 19 7.01 -18.30 -34.82
CA LEU A 19 7.94 -17.91 -33.75
C LEU A 19 8.15 -16.40 -33.69
N LEU A 20 8.13 -15.73 -34.86
CA LEU A 20 8.22 -14.27 -34.95
C LEU A 20 7.02 -13.59 -34.29
N GLU A 21 5.82 -14.13 -34.47
CA GLU A 21 4.59 -13.56 -33.91
C GLU A 21 4.59 -13.65 -32.38
N VAL A 22 5.07 -14.77 -31.83
CA VAL A 22 5.28 -14.92 -30.38
C VAL A 22 6.35 -13.96 -29.88
N LEU A 23 7.45 -13.78 -30.61
CA LEU A 23 8.55 -12.89 -30.22
C LEU A 23 8.08 -11.43 -30.17
N VAL A 24 7.29 -10.99 -31.14
CA VAL A 24 6.68 -9.65 -31.16
C VAL A 24 5.66 -9.49 -30.03
N ALA A 25 4.83 -10.50 -29.75
CA ALA A 25 3.88 -10.44 -28.63
C ALA A 25 4.60 -10.29 -27.27
N VAL A 26 5.66 -11.06 -27.05
CA VAL A 26 6.45 -11.00 -25.81
C VAL A 26 7.17 -9.65 -25.67
N SER A 27 7.71 -9.09 -26.76
CA SER A 27 8.38 -7.79 -26.70
C SER A 27 7.42 -6.65 -26.34
N ILE A 28 6.19 -6.67 -26.87
CA ILE A 28 5.14 -5.71 -26.52
C ILE A 28 4.78 -5.82 -25.02
N ILE A 29 4.57 -7.04 -24.51
CA ILE A 29 4.25 -7.27 -23.10
C ILE A 29 5.39 -6.79 -22.19
N ALA A 30 6.65 -7.02 -22.58
CA ALA A 30 7.82 -6.59 -21.80
C ALA A 30 7.90 -5.06 -21.67
N ILE A 31 7.62 -4.32 -22.75
CA ILE A 31 7.58 -2.86 -22.74
C ILE A 31 6.46 -2.35 -21.82
N PHE A 32 5.26 -2.94 -21.91
CA PHE A 32 4.15 -2.56 -21.03
C PHE A 32 4.44 -2.86 -19.55
N ALA A 33 5.01 -4.03 -19.26
CA ALA A 33 5.34 -4.42 -17.89
C ALA A 33 6.32 -3.43 -17.23
N ALA A 34 7.30 -2.93 -17.98
CA ALA A 34 8.29 -1.97 -17.48
C ALA A 34 7.65 -0.64 -17.01
N VAL A 35 6.57 -0.19 -17.67
CA VAL A 35 5.87 1.06 -17.32
C VAL A 35 4.84 0.84 -16.22
N VAL A 36 4.09 -0.27 -16.26
CA VAL A 36 2.98 -0.53 -15.34
C VAL A 36 3.49 -0.87 -13.93
N TYR A 37 4.54 -1.68 -13.82
CA TYR A 37 5.03 -2.19 -12.53
C TYR A 37 5.39 -1.12 -11.48
N PRO A 38 6.16 -0.06 -11.79
CA PRO A 38 6.51 0.96 -10.79
C PRO A 38 5.28 1.71 -10.26
N SER A 39 4.28 1.95 -11.11
CA SER A 39 3.08 2.70 -10.71
C SER A 39 2.21 1.94 -9.71
N LEU A 40 2.12 0.62 -9.82
CA LEU A 40 1.31 -0.21 -8.90
C LEU A 40 1.85 -0.17 -7.47
N ASN A 41 3.18 -0.22 -7.30
CA ASN A 41 3.79 -0.22 -5.97
C ASN A 41 3.52 1.08 -5.20
N ASP A 42 3.54 2.23 -5.88
CA ASP A 42 3.25 3.52 -5.25
C ASP A 42 1.81 3.61 -4.71
N TYR A 43 0.83 3.04 -5.41
CA TYR A 43 -0.54 2.95 -4.90
C TYR A 43 -0.64 2.09 -3.63
N VAL A 44 0.07 0.97 -3.59
CA VAL A 44 0.11 0.08 -2.41
C VAL A 44 0.75 0.80 -1.22
N TYR A 45 1.89 1.46 -1.42
CA TYR A 45 2.56 2.24 -0.36
C TYR A 45 1.68 3.36 0.19
N LYS A 46 0.98 4.08 -0.70
CA LYS A 46 0.01 5.11 -0.31
C LYS A 46 -1.15 4.53 0.50
N GLY A 47 -1.65 3.35 0.14
CA GLY A 47 -2.69 2.64 0.89
C GLY A 47 -2.26 2.35 2.32
N HIS A 48 -1.09 1.71 2.49
CA HIS A 48 -0.53 1.40 3.81
C HIS A 48 -0.21 2.65 4.62
N ARG A 49 0.31 3.70 3.98
CA ARG A 49 0.56 4.99 4.62
C ARG A 49 -0.72 5.62 5.16
N LYS A 50 -1.80 5.64 4.37
CA LYS A 50 -3.09 6.17 4.81
C LYS A 50 -3.67 5.39 5.99
N GLN A 51 -3.50 4.08 6.01
CA GLN A 51 -3.91 3.25 7.15
C GLN A 51 -3.11 3.62 8.41
N ALA A 52 -1.78 3.74 8.30
CA ALA A 52 -0.94 4.19 9.42
C ALA A 52 -1.31 5.60 9.91
N MET A 53 -1.71 6.50 9.01
CA MET A 53 -2.21 7.84 9.38
C MET A 53 -3.53 7.79 10.13
N ALA A 54 -4.47 6.95 9.71
CA ALA A 54 -5.73 6.76 10.44
C ALA A 54 -5.47 6.22 11.86
N ASP A 55 -4.53 5.29 11.98
CA ASP A 55 -4.10 4.74 13.26
C ASP A 55 -3.39 5.78 14.14
N MET A 56 -2.53 6.63 13.57
CA MET A 56 -1.93 7.75 14.31
C MET A 56 -3.00 8.73 14.84
N ILE A 57 -4.04 9.02 14.05
CA ILE A 57 -5.16 9.86 14.50
C ILE A 57 -5.93 9.17 15.62
N ARG A 58 -6.11 7.85 15.55
CA ARG A 58 -6.76 7.09 16.62
C ARG A 58 -5.95 7.12 17.93
N ILE A 59 -4.63 6.96 17.83
CA ILE A 59 -3.70 7.16 18.95
C ILE A 59 -3.88 8.58 19.50
N GLN A 60 -3.90 9.60 18.64
CA GLN A 60 -4.09 10.99 19.05
C GLN A 60 -5.39 11.19 19.83
N LEU A 61 -6.52 10.72 19.30
CA LEU A 61 -7.82 10.84 19.95
C LEU A 61 -7.86 10.14 21.31
N THR A 62 -7.29 8.93 21.40
CA THR A 62 -7.24 8.19 22.67
C THR A 62 -6.32 8.84 23.69
N MET A 63 -5.22 9.45 23.25
CA MET A 63 -4.32 10.22 24.11
C MET A 63 -5.02 11.44 24.70
N GLU A 64 -5.81 12.16 23.90
CA GLU A 64 -6.59 13.31 24.38
C GLU A 64 -7.72 12.89 25.31
N GLN A 65 -8.42 11.79 25.01
CA GLN A 65 -9.48 11.26 25.85
C GLN A 65 -8.97 10.77 27.21
N ALA A 66 -7.76 10.20 27.24
CA ALA A 66 -7.14 9.67 28.45
C ALA A 66 -6.30 10.72 29.22
N TYR A 67 -6.33 11.99 28.81
CA TYR A 67 -5.53 13.04 29.43
C TYR A 67 -5.95 13.27 30.89
N ASN A 68 -5.06 12.95 31.83
CA ASN A 68 -5.26 13.16 33.26
C ASN A 68 -3.94 13.60 33.92
N ASN A 69 -3.71 14.91 33.97
CA ASN A 69 -2.46 15.53 34.45
C ASN A 69 -1.18 15.06 33.71
N GLY A 70 -1.33 14.55 32.49
CA GLY A 70 -0.25 14.05 31.68
C GLY A 70 -0.73 13.10 30.59
N TYR A 71 0.17 12.79 29.66
CA TYR A 71 -0.06 11.86 28.58
C TYR A 71 0.55 10.50 28.92
N SER A 72 -0.27 9.45 28.95
CA SER A 72 0.17 8.06 29.11
C SER A 72 -0.28 7.22 27.92
N TRP A 73 0.66 6.48 27.32
CA TRP A 73 0.42 5.65 26.14
C TRP A 73 0.59 4.15 26.43
N SER A 74 0.74 3.75 27.69
CA SER A 74 0.93 2.34 28.09
C SER A 74 -0.25 1.43 27.71
N ASN A 75 -1.45 2.01 27.61
CA ASN A 75 -2.67 1.30 27.21
C ASN A 75 -2.94 1.38 25.69
N ILE A 76 -2.10 2.10 24.96
CA ILE A 76 -2.25 2.36 23.52
C ILE A 76 -1.17 1.61 22.74
N LEU A 77 0.07 1.64 23.23
CA LEU A 77 1.22 0.95 22.66
C LEU A 77 1.79 -0.07 23.65
N SER A 78 2.09 -1.27 23.15
CA SER A 78 2.93 -2.26 23.82
C SER A 78 4.26 -2.36 23.07
N GLY A 79 5.29 -1.71 23.60
CA GLY A 79 6.55 -1.52 22.86
C GLY A 79 6.33 -0.68 21.60
N SER A 80 6.65 -1.24 20.43
CA SER A 80 6.45 -0.60 19.12
C SER A 80 5.11 -0.93 18.44
N THR A 81 4.30 -1.78 19.08
CA THR A 81 3.07 -2.30 18.49
C THR A 81 1.88 -1.54 19.07
N CYS A 82 1.01 -1.07 18.19
CA CYS A 82 -0.23 -0.42 18.61
C CYS A 82 -1.32 -1.45 18.88
N ILE A 83 -1.91 -1.39 20.08
CA ILE A 83 -2.90 -2.35 20.57
C ILE A 83 -4.30 -1.98 20.07
N ILE A 84 -4.56 -0.69 19.87
CA ILE A 84 -5.87 -0.14 19.47
C ILE A 84 -6.00 0.06 17.95
N CYS A 85 -4.92 -0.17 17.20
CA CYS A 85 -4.83 0.12 15.78
C CYS A 85 -5.34 -1.05 14.93
N ASP A 86 -5.88 -0.73 13.77
CA ASP A 86 -6.43 -1.73 12.84
C ASP A 86 -5.42 -2.09 11.72
N THR A 87 -4.15 -1.69 11.85
CA THR A 87 -3.07 -2.09 10.92
C THR A 87 -2.97 -3.62 10.81
N SER A 88 -3.44 -4.18 9.69
CA SER A 88 -3.44 -5.62 9.41
C SER A 88 -2.05 -6.20 9.14
N ASP A 89 -1.12 -5.37 8.63
CA ASP A 89 0.13 -5.84 8.04
C ASP A 89 1.38 -5.50 8.86
N ASP A 90 1.23 -4.82 10.01
CA ASP A 90 2.33 -4.46 10.91
C ASP A 90 3.53 -3.78 10.18
N ARG A 91 3.24 -2.99 9.14
CA ARG A 91 4.25 -2.36 8.26
C ARG A 91 4.89 -1.12 8.86
N TYR A 92 4.29 -0.57 9.92
CA TYR A 92 4.79 0.57 10.66
C TYR A 92 4.98 0.19 12.12
N ALA A 93 6.09 0.60 12.70
CA ALA A 93 6.33 0.61 14.13
C ALA A 93 5.87 1.96 14.68
N PHE A 94 5.04 1.95 15.71
CA PHE A 94 4.53 3.17 16.34
C PHE A 94 5.30 3.46 17.64
N ALA A 95 5.65 4.72 17.85
CA ALA A 95 6.26 5.20 19.07
C ALA A 95 5.63 6.52 19.49
N VAL A 96 5.53 6.74 20.80
CA VAL A 96 5.05 8.00 21.39
C VAL A 96 6.11 8.52 22.34
N THR A 97 6.42 9.81 22.23
CA THR A 97 7.29 10.52 23.15
C THR A 97 6.53 11.70 23.76
N SER A 98 6.69 11.93 25.08
CA SER A 98 6.08 13.06 25.77
C SER A 98 7.11 14.06 26.27
N ALA A 99 6.89 15.35 25.97
CA ALA A 99 7.76 16.45 26.36
C ALA A 99 6.97 17.77 26.46
N GLY A 100 6.05 17.87 27.43
CA GLY A 100 5.11 19.01 27.52
C GLY A 100 4.00 18.99 26.46
N GLY A 101 3.82 17.82 25.83
CA GLY A 101 2.92 17.48 24.74
C GLY A 101 3.24 16.03 24.33
N TYR A 102 2.74 15.55 23.18
CA TYR A 102 3.18 14.28 22.62
C TYR A 102 3.57 14.39 21.15
N THR A 103 4.48 13.52 20.72
CA THR A 103 4.78 13.26 19.31
C THR A 103 4.57 11.78 19.05
N ILE A 104 3.67 11.47 18.12
CA ILE A 104 3.44 10.12 17.61
C ILE A 104 4.31 9.95 16.36
N THR A 105 5.09 8.89 16.32
CA THR A 105 5.98 8.55 15.21
C THR A 105 5.59 7.19 14.66
N ALA A 106 5.40 7.10 13.34
CA ALA A 106 5.20 5.86 12.60
C ALA A 106 6.40 5.62 11.69
N THR A 107 7.21 4.62 12.05
CA THR A 107 8.44 4.25 11.33
C THR A 107 8.18 3.04 10.42
N PRO A 108 8.41 3.13 9.10
CA PRO A 108 8.21 1.99 8.20
C PRO A 108 9.20 0.87 8.55
N LYS A 109 8.71 -0.37 8.64
CA LYS A 109 9.55 -1.54 8.90
C LYS A 109 10.21 -2.04 7.62
N SER A 110 11.53 -2.24 7.67
CA SER A 110 12.33 -2.62 6.50
C SER A 110 12.07 -4.04 6.01
N ASP A 111 11.68 -4.95 6.90
CA ASP A 111 11.33 -6.34 6.60
C ASP A 111 9.96 -6.50 5.91
N LYS A 112 9.14 -5.43 5.90
CA LYS A 112 7.78 -5.43 5.32
C LYS A 112 7.66 -4.62 4.02
N GLY A 113 8.78 -4.17 3.45
CA GLY A 113 8.81 -3.55 2.12
C GLY A 113 8.26 -2.12 2.04
N GLN A 114 7.86 -1.49 3.16
CA GLN A 114 7.40 -0.09 3.20
C GLN A 114 8.58 0.91 3.19
N ASN A 115 9.81 0.43 3.36
CA ASN A 115 11.04 1.25 3.33
C ASN A 115 11.34 1.92 1.98
N SER A 116 10.70 1.43 0.90
CA SER A 116 10.85 2.00 -0.44
C SER A 116 9.85 3.13 -0.72
N ASP A 117 8.96 3.44 0.24
CA ASP A 117 8.10 4.62 0.16
C ASP A 117 8.94 5.89 0.36
N SER A 118 8.84 6.80 -0.61
CA SER A 118 9.48 8.13 -0.58
C SER A 118 9.20 8.95 0.68
N CYS A 119 8.10 8.67 1.38
CA CYS A 119 7.67 9.40 2.56
C CYS A 119 8.37 9.00 3.86
N GLY A 120 8.94 7.80 3.92
CA GLY A 120 9.68 7.33 5.09
C GLY A 120 8.89 7.40 6.41
N THR A 121 9.52 7.93 7.45
CA THR A 121 8.93 8.04 8.80
C THR A 121 7.94 9.20 8.87
N LEU A 122 6.77 8.94 9.44
CA LEU A 122 5.71 9.91 9.60
C LEU A 122 5.63 10.35 11.06
N THR A 123 5.35 11.63 11.30
CA THR A 123 5.17 12.16 12.65
C THR A 123 3.97 13.08 12.74
N VAL A 124 3.19 12.98 13.81
CA VAL A 124 2.17 13.96 14.21
C VAL A 124 2.40 14.37 15.65
N LYS A 125 2.30 15.68 15.90
CA LYS A 125 2.38 16.27 17.25
C LYS A 125 0.99 16.60 17.78
N ALA A 126 0.91 16.83 19.09
CA ALA A 126 -0.32 17.22 19.78
C ALA A 126 -0.99 18.50 19.21
N ASP A 127 -0.20 19.42 18.63
CA ASP A 127 -0.71 20.64 17.98
C ASP A 127 -1.24 20.39 16.55
N GLY A 128 -1.25 19.14 16.08
CA GLY A 128 -1.67 18.77 14.73
C GLY A 128 -0.61 19.04 13.65
N THR A 129 0.63 19.40 14.03
CA THR A 129 1.71 19.50 13.04
C THR A 129 2.17 18.12 12.59
N ASN A 130 2.11 17.92 11.27
CA ASN A 130 2.39 16.66 10.60
C ASN A 130 3.61 16.79 9.69
N MET A 131 4.52 15.80 9.72
CA MET A 131 5.68 15.73 8.85
C MET A 131 5.89 14.32 8.27
N PRO A 132 6.41 14.20 7.03
CA PRO A 132 6.67 15.27 6.06
C PRO A 132 5.38 15.77 5.40
N LYS A 133 5.16 17.09 5.30
CA LYS A 133 3.86 17.67 4.89
C LYS A 133 3.35 17.22 3.51
N VAL A 134 4.24 16.85 2.60
CA VAL A 134 3.89 16.33 1.26
C VAL A 134 3.27 14.93 1.27
N CYS A 135 3.39 14.22 2.39
CA CYS A 135 3.00 12.82 2.53
C CYS A 135 1.63 12.63 3.17
N TRP A 136 1.19 13.62 3.95
CA TRP A 136 -0.05 13.65 4.72
C TRP A 136 -1.24 14.17 3.91
#